data_AF-A0A498LLA4-F1
#
_entry.id   AF-A0A498LLA4-F1
#
_cell.length_a   1.000
_cell.length_b   1.000
_cell.length_c   1.000
_cell.angle_alpha   90.00
_cell.angle_beta   90.00
_cell.angle_gamma   90.00
#
_symmetry.space_group_name_H-M   'P 1'
#
loop_
_entity.id
_entity.type
_entity.pdbx_description
1 polymer ?
#
loop_
_entity_poly.entity_id
_entity_poly.type
_entity_poly.pdbx_seq_one_letter_code
_entity_poly.pdbx_strand_id
1 'polypeptide(L)'
;MRQEREIFRHKIEEIRQEKDKINTEKEKLKTNYNIEIDRLMNRIENERQIHEMDRKKREKHFNEREERCKREMKREREEWEKQNLQEKLRREEEDKKRREKEQRDWDEFDQRLKKERKRMEREIEDLQSKHKAEENKRKIMMERLKQEREKMEREKKDLQSKHEAKENKIKILMEERVEKMNREKEELTKKHEEEKKRIMATMMQKVGQLDREREELTKKLEEEKKKTKMIIEEERQNHEKERKRREEGFKEREERYKTVMNDKEELLKKHEEEKKKIMATMMEKVAQLDREREELMIKREEEKERMIMEEERQNHDRKRKRREEEREMCGVMKMEQEELEKQEQQSPTNHRSVSVVDTPGLFDTVMNPEEITEEDQQILQMIEMLFGEEVLKYSIILFSYGDWLDKEPIEKFIKQNSALSSMVQQCGGRFHVFDNKNKRKRKQVNDLLQKIDTMIEQNGGHYSNHV
;
A
#
# COMPACT_ATOMS: atom_id res chain seq x y z
N MET A 1 150.18 -32.49 -104.61
CA MET A 1 150.17 -33.48 -103.50
C MET A 1 150.73 -33.01 -102.16
N ARG A 2 152.04 -32.68 -101.99
CA ARG A 2 152.55 -32.24 -100.66
C ARG A 2 152.00 -30.88 -100.22
N GLN A 3 152.05 -29.87 -101.09
CA GLN A 3 151.56 -28.51 -100.80
C GLN A 3 150.06 -28.49 -100.49
N GLU A 4 149.22 -29.21 -101.25
CA GLU A 4 147.77 -29.29 -100.99
C GLU A 4 147.44 -29.95 -99.65
N ARG A 5 148.18 -31.00 -99.25
CA ARG A 5 148.04 -31.62 -97.93
C ARG A 5 148.42 -30.67 -96.81
N GLU A 6 149.37 -29.77 -97.04
CA GLU A 6 149.81 -28.77 -96.07
C GLU A 6 148.78 -27.64 -95.92
N ILE A 7 148.22 -27.17 -97.04
CA ILE A 7 147.09 -26.22 -97.05
C ILE A 7 145.87 -26.80 -96.31
N PHE A 8 145.53 -28.07 -96.58
CA PHE A 8 144.40 -28.73 -95.91
C PHE A 8 144.65 -28.93 -94.40
N ARG A 9 145.88 -29.28 -94.00
CA ARG A 9 146.27 -29.33 -92.58
C ARG A 9 146.12 -27.96 -91.92
N HIS A 10 146.58 -26.88 -92.56
CA HIS A 10 146.43 -25.53 -92.04
C HIS A 10 144.96 -25.16 -91.87
N LYS A 11 144.11 -25.47 -92.86
CA LYS A 11 142.67 -25.19 -92.83
C LYS A 11 141.91 -25.99 -91.76
N ILE A 12 142.31 -27.24 -91.51
CA ILE A 12 141.78 -28.02 -90.37
C ILE A 12 142.17 -27.36 -89.05
N GLU A 13 143.41 -26.90 -88.94
CA GLU A 13 143.90 -26.25 -87.72
C GLU A 13 143.20 -24.92 -87.47
N GLU A 14 142.93 -24.13 -88.51
CA GLU A 14 142.09 -22.91 -88.44
C GLU A 14 140.67 -23.24 -87.94
N ILE A 15 140.02 -24.24 -88.52
CA ILE A 15 138.67 -24.67 -88.10
C ILE A 15 138.66 -25.14 -86.64
N ARG A 16 139.71 -25.85 -86.20
CA ARG A 16 139.85 -26.27 -84.79
C ARG A 16 139.98 -25.06 -83.88
N GLN A 17 140.85 -24.11 -84.22
CA GLN A 17 141.01 -22.87 -83.46
C GLN A 17 139.71 -22.06 -83.40
N GLU A 18 138.95 -22.01 -84.50
CA GLU A 18 137.66 -21.31 -84.56
C GLU A 18 136.59 -22.00 -83.71
N LYS A 19 136.52 -23.34 -83.76
CA LYS A 19 135.64 -24.13 -82.89
C LYS A 19 135.96 -23.92 -81.41
N ASP A 20 137.24 -23.88 -81.05
CA ASP A 20 137.67 -23.65 -79.68
C ASP A 20 137.33 -22.23 -79.21
N LYS A 21 137.46 -21.23 -80.09
CA LYS A 21 136.98 -19.85 -79.84
C LYS A 21 135.47 -19.82 -79.60
N ILE A 22 134.69 -20.45 -80.48
CA ILE A 22 133.22 -20.52 -80.36
C ILE A 22 132.81 -21.23 -79.05
N ASN A 23 133.46 -22.35 -78.70
CA ASN A 23 133.20 -23.05 -77.45
C ASN A 23 133.52 -22.16 -76.24
N THR A 24 134.65 -21.43 -76.29
CA THR A 24 135.03 -20.49 -75.23
C THR A 24 134.02 -19.36 -75.09
N GLU A 25 133.54 -18.80 -76.20
CA GLU A 25 132.49 -17.76 -76.20
C GLU A 25 131.15 -18.29 -75.70
N LYS A 26 130.77 -19.51 -76.09
CA LYS A 26 129.56 -20.17 -75.60
C LYS A 26 129.60 -20.37 -74.09
N GLU A 27 130.72 -20.83 -73.54
CA GLU A 27 130.88 -20.97 -72.08
C GLU A 27 130.85 -19.60 -71.38
N LYS A 28 131.51 -18.57 -71.93
CA LYS A 28 131.40 -17.19 -71.41
C LYS A 28 129.96 -16.68 -71.40
N LEU A 29 129.21 -16.90 -72.48
CA LEU A 29 127.79 -16.53 -72.56
C LEU A 29 126.96 -17.30 -71.52
N LYS A 30 127.19 -18.61 -71.38
CA LYS A 30 126.50 -19.43 -70.37
C LYS A 30 126.79 -18.94 -68.95
N THR A 31 128.04 -18.61 -68.64
CA THR A 31 128.41 -18.00 -67.35
C THR A 31 127.70 -16.66 -67.15
N ASN A 32 127.66 -15.79 -68.17
CA ASN A 32 126.96 -14.51 -68.09
C ASN A 32 125.44 -14.69 -67.87
N TYR A 33 124.80 -15.63 -68.55
CA TYR A 33 123.39 -15.95 -68.35
C TYR A 33 123.11 -16.47 -66.93
N ASN A 34 123.95 -17.38 -66.42
CA ASN A 34 123.80 -17.88 -65.06
C ASN A 34 123.95 -16.77 -64.02
N ILE A 35 124.93 -15.87 -64.20
CA ILE A 35 125.10 -14.69 -63.34
C ILE A 35 123.85 -13.80 -63.36
N GLU A 36 123.26 -13.57 -64.54
CA GLU A 36 122.05 -12.74 -64.63
C GLU A 36 120.81 -13.43 -64.06
N ILE A 37 120.68 -14.75 -64.21
CA ILE A 37 119.65 -15.55 -63.53
C ILE A 37 119.79 -15.41 -62.01
N ASP A 38 120.99 -15.57 -61.46
CA ASP A 38 121.22 -15.44 -60.02
C ASP A 38 120.90 -14.02 -59.52
N ARG A 39 121.24 -12.99 -60.30
CA ARG A 39 120.86 -11.59 -59.99
C ARG A 39 119.34 -11.39 -59.98
N LEU A 40 118.63 -11.96 -60.94
CA LEU A 40 117.16 -11.89 -61.00
C LEU A 40 116.52 -12.65 -59.84
N MET A 41 116.98 -13.86 -59.55
CA MET A 41 116.48 -14.66 -58.43
C MET A 41 116.70 -13.95 -57.09
N ASN A 42 117.87 -13.33 -56.88
CA ASN A 42 118.12 -12.54 -55.69
C ASN A 42 117.22 -11.31 -55.58
N ARG A 43 116.91 -10.62 -56.68
CA ARG A 43 115.94 -9.50 -56.68
C ARG A 43 114.54 -9.97 -56.30
N ILE A 44 114.05 -11.05 -56.90
CA ILE A 44 112.73 -11.62 -56.60
C ILE A 44 112.64 -12.07 -55.14
N GLU A 45 113.68 -12.73 -54.62
CA GLU A 45 113.72 -13.16 -53.23
C GLU A 45 113.72 -11.97 -52.26
N ASN A 46 114.49 -10.92 -52.55
CA ASN A 46 114.49 -9.70 -51.75
C ASN A 46 113.10 -9.01 -51.77
N GLU A 47 112.46 -8.91 -52.93
CA GLU A 47 111.10 -8.36 -53.04
C GLU A 47 110.09 -9.19 -52.27
N ARG A 48 110.18 -10.54 -52.34
CA ARG A 48 109.34 -11.45 -51.56
C ARG A 48 109.50 -11.20 -50.06
N GLN A 49 110.73 -11.06 -49.58
CA GLN A 49 111.01 -10.78 -48.16
C GLN A 49 110.47 -9.42 -47.72
N ILE A 50 110.59 -8.39 -48.55
CA ILE A 50 110.00 -7.08 -48.28
C ILE A 50 108.48 -7.18 -48.18
N HIS A 51 107.83 -7.84 -49.15
CA HIS A 51 106.38 -8.04 -49.14
C HIS A 51 105.90 -8.85 -47.93
N GLU A 52 106.63 -9.88 -47.53
CA GLU A 52 106.32 -10.68 -46.34
C GLU A 52 106.47 -9.83 -45.06
N MET A 53 107.54 -9.03 -44.97
CA MET A 53 107.75 -8.13 -43.84
C MET A 53 106.64 -7.07 -43.74
N ASP A 54 106.23 -6.49 -44.86
CA ASP A 54 105.14 -5.52 -44.92
C ASP A 54 103.78 -6.16 -44.60
N ARG A 55 103.54 -7.40 -45.03
CA ARG A 55 102.36 -8.18 -44.62
C ARG A 55 102.33 -8.36 -43.10
N LYS A 56 103.44 -8.81 -42.50
CA LYS A 56 103.57 -8.99 -41.03
C LYS A 56 103.38 -7.67 -40.27
N LYS A 57 103.92 -6.55 -40.79
CA LYS A 57 103.70 -5.22 -40.21
C LYS A 57 102.22 -4.81 -40.25
N ARG A 58 101.54 -4.99 -41.38
CA ARG A 58 100.11 -4.69 -41.51
C ARG A 58 99.25 -5.55 -40.57
N GLU A 59 99.56 -6.84 -40.47
CA GLU A 59 98.88 -7.77 -39.56
C GLU A 59 99.08 -7.38 -38.09
N LYS A 60 100.30 -7.04 -37.70
CA LYS A 60 100.59 -6.53 -36.34
C LYS A 60 99.81 -5.26 -36.04
N HIS A 61 99.81 -4.30 -36.96
CA HIS A 61 99.05 -3.05 -36.80
C HIS A 61 97.53 -3.29 -36.71
N PHE A 62 97.01 -4.23 -37.51
CA PHE A 62 95.61 -4.64 -37.44
C PHE A 62 95.27 -5.23 -36.06
N ASN A 63 96.06 -6.19 -35.58
CA ASN A 63 95.86 -6.81 -34.27
C ASN A 63 95.97 -5.79 -33.13
N GLU A 64 96.94 -4.87 -33.19
CA GLU A 64 97.08 -3.79 -32.21
C GLU A 64 95.87 -2.85 -32.18
N ARG A 65 95.28 -2.56 -33.35
CA ARG A 65 94.06 -1.75 -33.46
C ARG A 65 92.84 -2.49 -32.92
N GLU A 66 92.72 -3.79 -33.23
CA GLU A 66 91.64 -4.63 -32.72
C GLU A 66 91.69 -4.73 -31.20
N GLU A 67 92.87 -4.97 -30.62
CA GLU A 67 93.07 -5.02 -29.17
C GLU A 67 92.82 -3.67 -28.50
N ARG A 68 93.13 -2.56 -29.17
CA ARG A 68 92.76 -1.23 -28.70
C ARG A 68 91.25 -1.05 -28.64
N CYS A 69 90.55 -1.41 -29.71
CA CYS A 69 89.09 -1.35 -29.79
C CYS A 69 88.42 -2.21 -28.71
N LYS A 70 88.90 -3.45 -28.50
CA LYS A 70 88.41 -4.32 -27.41
C LYS A 70 88.60 -3.69 -26.03
N ARG A 71 89.74 -3.04 -25.78
CA ARG A 71 90.01 -2.34 -24.51
C ARG A 71 89.10 -1.13 -24.32
N GLU A 72 88.84 -0.35 -25.37
CA GLU A 72 87.91 0.79 -25.33
C GLU A 72 86.48 0.32 -25.03
N MET A 73 85.97 -0.65 -25.79
CA MET A 73 84.63 -1.22 -25.55
C MET A 73 84.47 -1.80 -24.14
N LYS A 74 85.53 -2.41 -23.58
CA LYS A 74 85.53 -2.90 -22.20
C LYS A 74 85.43 -1.77 -21.19
N ARG A 75 86.18 -0.67 -21.38
CA ARG A 75 86.11 0.50 -20.50
C ARG A 75 84.74 1.16 -20.55
N GLU A 76 84.19 1.36 -21.76
CA GLU A 76 82.85 1.94 -21.93
C GLU A 76 81.79 1.08 -21.24
N ARG A 77 81.87 -0.24 -21.36
CA ARG A 77 80.98 -1.16 -20.63
C ARG A 77 81.12 -1.00 -19.12
N GLU A 78 82.34 -1.01 -18.59
CA GLU A 78 82.60 -0.85 -17.16
C GLU A 78 82.14 0.51 -16.63
N GLU A 79 82.29 1.59 -17.41
CA GLU A 79 81.79 2.92 -17.09
C GLU A 79 80.27 2.97 -17.10
N TRP A 80 79.64 2.39 -18.11
CA TRP A 80 78.18 2.27 -18.20
C TRP A 80 77.60 1.47 -17.03
N GLU A 81 78.23 0.35 -16.65
CA GLU A 81 77.85 -0.45 -15.49
C GLU A 81 77.97 0.35 -14.18
N LYS A 82 79.05 1.12 -14.01
CA LYS A 82 79.23 2.01 -12.84
C LYS A 82 78.16 3.09 -12.78
N GLN A 83 77.85 3.74 -13.90
CA GLN A 83 76.81 4.76 -13.98
C GLN A 83 75.43 4.18 -13.64
N ASN A 84 75.10 3.01 -14.19
CA ASN A 84 73.85 2.33 -13.87
C ASN A 84 73.75 1.94 -12.40
N LEU A 85 74.85 1.46 -11.80
CA LEU A 85 74.88 1.12 -10.38
C LEU A 85 74.68 2.37 -9.51
N GLN A 86 75.33 3.48 -9.85
CA GLN A 86 75.14 4.76 -9.16
C GLN A 86 73.70 5.28 -9.28
N GLU A 87 73.12 5.22 -10.49
CA GLU A 87 71.73 5.63 -10.72
C GLU A 87 70.75 4.74 -9.96
N LYS A 88 71.00 3.42 -9.89
CA LYS A 88 70.20 2.49 -9.09
C LYS A 88 70.26 2.84 -7.60
N LEU A 89 71.44 3.08 -7.05
CA LEU A 89 71.61 3.47 -5.65
C LEU A 89 70.94 4.83 -5.36
N ARG A 90 71.04 5.80 -6.27
CA ARG A 90 70.36 7.09 -6.15
C ARG A 90 68.84 6.91 -6.09
N ARG A 91 68.26 6.09 -6.97
CA ARG A 91 66.82 5.76 -6.96
C ARG A 91 66.41 5.06 -5.66
N GLU A 92 67.18 4.09 -5.19
CA GLU A 92 66.92 3.39 -3.93
C GLU A 92 66.95 4.35 -2.72
N GLU A 93 67.88 5.32 -2.71
CA GLU A 93 67.96 6.35 -1.67
C GLU A 93 66.76 7.31 -1.74
N GLU A 94 66.34 7.73 -2.93
CA GLU A 94 65.15 8.55 -3.14
C GLU A 94 63.87 7.80 -2.72
N ASP A 95 63.75 6.51 -3.07
CA ASP A 95 62.68 5.64 -2.63
C ASP A 95 62.64 5.48 -1.11
N LYS A 96 63.81 5.38 -0.47
CA LYS A 96 63.91 5.35 0.98
C LYS A 96 63.44 6.68 1.59
N LYS A 97 63.87 7.82 1.06
CA LYS A 97 63.43 9.16 1.51
C LYS A 97 61.93 9.37 1.32
N ARG A 98 61.37 8.90 0.20
CA ARG A 98 59.91 8.91 -0.05
C ARG A 98 59.17 8.09 1.01
N ARG A 99 59.58 6.84 1.24
CA ARG A 99 58.98 5.97 2.26
C ARG A 99 59.08 6.56 3.67
N GLU A 100 60.22 7.15 4.04
CA GLU A 100 60.38 7.82 5.34
C GLU A 100 59.47 9.05 5.47
N LYS A 101 59.26 9.80 4.38
CA LYS A 101 58.32 10.93 4.38
C LYS A 101 56.88 10.44 4.52
N GLU A 102 56.48 9.45 3.72
CA GLU A 102 55.16 8.82 3.81
C GLU A 102 54.89 8.30 5.22
N GLN A 103 55.87 7.62 5.83
CA GLN A 103 55.77 7.14 7.21
C GLN A 103 55.54 8.29 8.20
N ARG A 104 56.30 9.39 8.09
CA ARG A 104 56.09 10.57 8.94
C ARG A 104 54.70 11.19 8.76
N ASP A 105 54.24 11.30 7.52
CA ASP A 105 52.92 11.87 7.21
C ASP A 105 51.80 10.97 7.81
N TRP A 106 51.96 9.65 7.72
CA TRP A 106 51.06 8.67 8.36
C TRP A 106 51.09 8.75 9.89
N ASP A 107 52.27 8.85 10.49
CA ASP A 107 52.42 8.97 11.95
C ASP A 107 51.78 10.28 12.46
N GLU A 108 51.94 11.40 11.74
CA GLU A 108 51.29 12.66 12.07
C GLU A 108 49.76 12.56 11.97
N PHE A 109 49.27 11.94 10.90
CA PHE A 109 47.83 11.68 10.72
C PHE A 109 47.25 10.82 11.84
N ASP A 110 47.92 9.73 12.21
CA ASP A 110 47.51 8.86 13.31
C ASP A 110 47.50 9.61 14.66
N GLN A 111 48.49 10.47 14.92
CA GLN A 111 48.49 11.33 16.10
C GLN A 111 47.31 12.31 16.13
N ARG A 112 46.95 12.90 14.98
CA ARG A 112 45.76 13.78 14.88
C ARG A 112 44.48 12.99 15.18
N LEU A 113 44.33 11.79 14.63
CA LEU A 113 43.19 10.91 14.93
C LEU A 113 43.11 10.54 16.42
N LYS A 114 44.25 10.23 17.05
CA LYS A 114 44.30 9.96 18.50
C LYS A 114 43.88 11.18 19.33
N LYS A 115 44.29 12.38 18.95
CA LYS A 115 43.89 13.63 19.61
C LYS A 115 42.38 13.89 19.46
N GLU A 116 41.84 13.73 18.26
CA GLU A 116 40.40 13.88 18.00
C GLU A 116 39.57 12.84 18.75
N ARG A 117 40.01 11.57 18.79
CA ARG A 117 39.36 10.53 19.59
C ARG A 117 39.29 10.91 21.07
N LYS A 118 40.41 11.34 21.66
CA LYS A 118 40.45 11.82 23.06
C LYS A 118 39.62 13.07 23.30
N ARG A 119 39.42 13.90 22.28
CA ARG A 119 38.53 15.07 22.35
C ARG A 119 37.07 14.61 22.40
N MET A 120 36.66 13.74 21.48
CA MET A 120 35.32 13.18 21.44
C MET A 120 34.98 12.40 22.71
N GLU A 121 35.91 11.61 23.25
CA GLU A 121 35.73 10.90 24.52
C GLU A 121 35.42 11.86 25.68
N ARG A 122 36.17 12.97 25.79
CA ARG A 122 35.90 14.02 26.80
C ARG A 122 34.56 14.71 26.58
N GLU A 123 34.18 14.99 25.33
CA GLU A 123 32.88 15.56 25.00
C GLU A 123 31.73 14.62 25.40
N ILE A 124 31.88 13.31 25.17
CA ILE A 124 30.92 12.29 25.60
C ILE A 124 30.83 12.24 27.14
N GLU A 125 31.94 12.22 27.85
CA GLU A 125 31.98 12.22 29.32
C GLU A 125 31.31 13.47 29.92
N ASP A 126 31.55 14.64 29.33
CA ASP A 126 30.91 15.89 29.73
C ASP A 126 29.39 15.86 29.49
N LEU A 127 28.96 15.38 28.31
CA LEU A 127 27.53 15.20 28.00
C LEU A 127 26.86 14.21 28.95
N GLN A 128 27.50 13.08 29.27
CA GLN A 128 26.98 12.11 30.24
C GLN A 128 26.87 12.71 31.64
N SER A 129 27.87 13.50 32.06
CA SER A 129 27.86 14.19 33.35
C SER A 129 26.72 15.21 33.43
N LYS A 130 26.51 16.00 32.37
CA LYS A 130 25.39 16.94 32.24
C LYS A 130 24.04 16.23 32.28
N HIS A 131 23.89 15.14 31.53
CA HIS A 131 22.67 14.33 31.55
C HIS A 131 22.35 13.81 32.96
N LYS A 132 23.35 13.24 33.64
CA LYS A 132 23.21 12.74 35.01
C LYS A 132 22.84 13.86 36.00
N ALA A 133 23.41 15.05 35.83
CA ALA A 133 23.05 16.22 36.64
C ALA A 133 21.59 16.63 36.42
N GLU A 134 21.10 16.65 35.18
CA GLU A 134 19.70 16.92 34.87
C GLU A 134 18.75 15.84 35.38
N GLU A 135 19.10 14.55 35.28
CA GLU A 135 18.33 13.47 35.89
C GLU A 135 18.20 13.64 37.40
N ASN A 136 19.30 14.00 38.08
CA ASN A 136 19.27 14.28 39.51
C ASN A 136 18.38 15.48 39.85
N LYS A 137 18.45 16.57 39.07
CA LYS A 137 17.54 17.72 39.23
C LYS A 137 16.08 17.31 39.07
N ARG A 138 15.75 16.53 38.04
CA ARG A 138 14.39 15.99 37.81
C ARG A 138 13.95 15.12 38.97
N LYS A 139 14.82 14.25 39.49
CA LYS A 139 14.52 13.40 40.64
C LYS A 139 14.20 14.23 41.88
N ILE A 140 15.00 15.26 42.17
CA ILE A 140 14.75 16.19 43.29
C ILE A 140 13.43 16.94 43.09
N MET A 141 13.16 17.43 41.88
CA MET A 141 11.91 18.12 41.54
C MET A 141 10.70 17.21 41.73
N MET A 142 10.76 15.97 41.23
CA MET A 142 9.69 14.98 41.37
C MET A 142 9.42 14.62 42.82
N GLU A 143 10.46 14.49 43.64
CA GLU A 143 10.31 14.22 45.07
C GLU A 143 9.65 15.40 45.79
N ARG A 144 10.01 16.65 45.46
CA ARG A 144 9.31 17.84 45.99
C ARG A 144 7.83 17.86 45.61
N LEU A 145 7.51 17.61 44.34
CA LEU A 145 6.13 17.53 43.88
C LEU A 145 5.34 16.40 44.56
N LYS A 146 6.00 15.29 44.87
CA LYS A 146 5.41 14.19 45.63
C LYS A 146 5.10 14.62 47.06
N GLN A 147 6.07 15.26 47.75
CA GLN A 147 5.88 15.78 49.11
C GLN A 147 4.77 16.85 49.17
N GLU A 148 4.69 17.74 48.19
CA GLU A 148 3.62 18.74 48.09
C GLU A 148 2.25 18.08 47.90
N ARG A 149 2.14 17.09 47.00
CA ARG A 149 0.89 16.33 46.83
C ARG A 149 0.48 15.59 48.10
N GLU A 150 1.41 14.95 48.80
CA GLU A 150 1.13 14.29 50.07
C GLU A 150 0.66 15.28 51.14
N LYS A 151 1.27 16.48 51.19
CA LYS A 151 0.86 17.55 52.09
C LYS A 151 -0.56 18.02 51.78
N MET A 152 -0.85 18.32 50.52
CA MET A 152 -2.18 18.74 50.06
C MET A 152 -3.24 17.67 50.38
N GLU A 153 -2.91 16.39 50.19
CA GLU A 153 -3.84 15.29 50.49
C GLU A 153 -4.10 15.15 51.99
N ARG A 154 -3.08 15.36 52.84
CA ARG A 154 -3.28 15.44 54.30
C ARG A 154 -4.19 16.61 54.67
N GLU A 155 -3.94 17.79 54.13
CA GLU A 155 -4.78 18.98 54.38
C GLU A 155 -6.23 18.77 53.91
N LYS A 156 -6.43 18.15 52.75
CA LYS A 156 -7.74 17.78 52.23
C LYS A 156 -8.46 16.81 53.15
N LYS A 157 -7.79 15.75 53.62
CA LYS A 157 -8.35 14.80 54.60
C LYS A 157 -8.74 15.51 55.90
N ASP A 158 -7.89 16.39 56.40
CA ASP A 158 -8.14 17.17 57.61
C ASP A 158 -9.38 18.07 57.47
N LEU A 159 -9.51 18.75 56.32
CA LEU A 159 -10.68 19.55 55.99
C LEU A 159 -11.94 18.70 55.85
N GLN A 160 -11.83 17.52 55.22
CA GLN A 160 -12.94 16.59 55.06
C GLN A 160 -13.42 16.07 56.42
N SER A 161 -12.53 15.65 57.31
CA SER A 161 -12.89 15.24 58.68
C SER A 161 -13.55 16.38 59.48
N LYS A 162 -13.08 17.63 59.31
CA LYS A 162 -13.72 18.81 59.91
C LYS A 162 -15.12 19.07 59.34
N HIS A 163 -15.33 18.84 58.04
CA HIS A 163 -16.63 18.96 57.40
C HIS A 163 -17.60 17.89 57.92
N GLU A 164 -17.19 16.62 57.90
CA GLU A 164 -17.97 15.50 58.42
C GLU A 164 -18.35 15.71 59.90
N ALA A 165 -17.43 16.22 60.73
CA ALA A 165 -17.71 16.58 62.11
C ALA A 165 -18.80 17.67 62.24
N LYS A 166 -18.79 18.68 61.36
CA LYS A 166 -19.82 19.72 61.32
C LYS A 166 -21.17 19.15 60.86
N GLU A 167 -21.20 18.33 59.83
CA GLU A 167 -22.41 17.67 59.33
C GLU A 167 -23.04 16.79 60.41
N ASN A 168 -22.23 15.96 61.08
CA ASN A 168 -22.69 15.12 62.19
C ASN A 168 -23.26 15.97 63.33
N LYS A 169 -22.62 17.10 63.67
CA LYS A 169 -23.13 18.03 64.68
C LYS A 169 -24.47 18.65 64.27
N ILE A 170 -24.63 19.05 63.02
CA ILE A 170 -25.89 19.57 62.49
C ILE A 170 -26.98 18.49 62.52
N LYS A 171 -26.64 17.26 62.12
CA LYS A 171 -27.56 16.12 62.11
C LYS A 171 -28.09 15.84 63.52
N ILE A 172 -27.22 15.77 64.51
CA ILE A 172 -27.62 15.59 65.92
C ILE A 172 -28.57 16.71 66.37
N LEU A 173 -28.22 17.98 66.09
CA LEU A 173 -29.08 19.12 66.45
C LEU A 173 -30.45 19.08 65.75
N MET A 174 -30.51 18.60 64.51
CA MET A 174 -31.77 18.42 63.78
C MET A 174 -32.61 17.28 64.36
N GLU A 175 -31.98 16.14 64.69
CA GLU A 175 -32.63 14.99 65.31
C GLU A 175 -33.23 15.38 66.68
N GLU A 176 -32.46 16.04 67.55
CA GLU A 176 -32.95 16.56 68.84
C GLU A 176 -34.16 17.50 68.67
N ARG A 177 -34.14 18.36 67.65
CA ARG A 177 -35.24 19.29 67.38
C ARG A 177 -36.48 18.59 66.84
N VAL A 178 -36.32 17.58 65.98
CA VAL A 178 -37.42 16.74 65.48
C VAL A 178 -38.04 15.94 66.61
N GLU A 179 -37.23 15.34 67.48
CA GLU A 179 -37.73 14.64 68.67
C GLU A 179 -38.54 15.55 69.58
N LYS A 180 -38.05 16.77 69.83
CA LYS A 180 -38.78 17.75 70.64
C LYS A 180 -40.14 18.09 70.02
N MET A 181 -40.18 18.35 68.71
CA MET A 181 -41.42 18.65 67.99
C MET A 181 -42.40 17.46 68.02
N ASN A 182 -41.91 16.23 67.91
CA ASN A 182 -42.73 15.02 68.00
C ASN A 182 -43.35 14.85 69.39
N ARG A 183 -42.58 15.09 70.47
CA ARG A 183 -43.10 15.08 71.85
C ARG A 183 -44.21 16.12 72.04
N GLU A 184 -44.00 17.35 71.57
CA GLU A 184 -45.01 18.42 71.62
C GLU A 184 -46.28 18.04 70.83
N LYS A 185 -46.13 17.43 69.65
CA LYS A 185 -47.24 16.93 68.84
C LYS A 185 -48.03 15.83 69.55
N GLU A 186 -47.35 14.87 70.18
CA GLU A 186 -47.99 13.79 70.96
C GLU A 186 -48.77 14.30 72.18
N GLU A 187 -48.26 15.33 72.86
CA GLU A 187 -48.99 15.97 73.96
C GLU A 187 -50.26 16.66 73.45
N LEU A 188 -50.19 17.34 72.31
CA LEU A 188 -51.33 18.00 71.68
C LEU A 188 -52.39 17.00 71.23
N THR A 189 -51.99 15.87 70.63
CA THR A 189 -52.93 14.83 70.21
C THR A 189 -53.62 14.17 71.40
N LYS A 190 -52.89 13.91 72.50
CA LYS A 190 -53.49 13.40 73.75
C LYS A 190 -54.54 14.36 74.32
N LYS A 191 -54.23 15.66 74.40
CA LYS A 191 -55.19 16.68 74.86
C LYS A 191 -56.45 16.73 73.99
N HIS A 192 -56.28 16.69 72.67
CA HIS A 192 -57.41 16.70 71.74
C HIS A 192 -58.28 15.44 71.88
N GLU A 193 -57.68 14.28 72.13
CA GLU A 193 -58.41 13.04 72.33
C GLU A 193 -59.18 13.00 73.66
N GLU A 194 -58.61 13.57 74.73
CA GLU A 194 -59.31 13.78 76.00
C GLU A 194 -60.50 14.75 75.86
N GLU A 195 -60.34 15.80 75.06
CA GLU A 195 -61.40 16.77 74.78
C GLU A 195 -62.54 16.16 73.96
N LYS A 196 -62.23 15.35 72.94
CA LYS A 196 -63.22 14.54 72.21
C LYS A 196 -64.02 13.62 73.14
N LYS A 197 -63.35 12.93 74.08
CA LYS A 197 -64.02 12.08 75.08
C LYS A 197 -64.97 12.87 75.98
N ARG A 198 -64.58 14.09 76.39
CA ARG A 198 -65.46 14.99 77.17
C ARG A 198 -66.70 15.40 76.38
N ILE A 199 -66.54 15.83 75.13
CA ILE A 199 -67.67 16.24 74.27
C ILE A 199 -68.63 15.07 74.04
N MET A 200 -68.11 13.87 73.77
CA MET A 200 -68.91 12.67 73.55
C MET A 200 -69.74 12.27 74.79
N ALA A 201 -69.16 12.40 75.99
CA ALA A 201 -69.88 12.13 77.24
C ALA A 201 -71.06 13.10 77.45
N THR A 202 -70.89 14.39 77.15
CA THR A 202 -71.96 15.39 77.22
C THR A 202 -73.08 15.10 76.19
N MET A 203 -72.72 14.69 74.97
CA MET A 203 -73.71 14.29 73.96
C MET A 203 -74.53 13.08 74.39
N MET A 204 -73.90 12.03 74.95
CA MET A 204 -74.62 10.84 75.42
C MET A 204 -75.62 11.14 76.55
N GLN A 205 -75.29 12.06 77.47
CA GLN A 205 -76.25 12.50 78.48
C GLN A 205 -77.49 13.18 77.87
N LYS A 206 -77.32 13.96 76.81
CA LYS A 206 -78.42 14.65 76.11
C LYS A 206 -79.35 13.68 75.38
N VAL A 207 -78.77 12.67 74.71
CA VAL A 207 -79.52 11.61 74.02
C VAL A 207 -80.38 10.82 75.02
N GLY A 208 -79.81 10.44 76.18
CA GLY A 208 -80.54 9.73 77.22
C GLY A 208 -81.64 10.54 77.95
N GLN A 209 -81.69 11.87 77.77
CA GLN A 209 -82.82 12.69 78.21
C GLN A 209 -83.97 12.66 77.18
N LEU A 210 -83.64 12.79 75.90
CA LEU A 210 -84.62 12.77 74.80
C LEU A 210 -85.34 11.42 74.67
N ASP A 211 -84.64 10.30 74.91
CA ASP A 211 -85.27 8.98 74.84
C ASP A 211 -86.31 8.75 75.95
N ARG A 212 -86.08 9.31 77.16
CA ARG A 212 -87.03 9.23 78.28
C ARG A 212 -88.31 10.03 78.01
N GLU A 213 -88.19 11.21 77.41
CA GLU A 213 -89.34 12.03 77.01
C GLU A 213 -90.17 11.36 75.90
N ARG A 214 -89.52 10.69 74.96
CA ARG A 214 -90.19 9.96 73.88
C ARG A 214 -91.04 8.81 74.40
N GLU A 215 -90.55 8.08 75.40
CA GLU A 215 -91.20 6.90 75.96
C GLU A 215 -92.46 7.25 76.77
N GLU A 216 -92.45 8.38 77.50
CA GLU A 216 -93.64 8.90 78.21
C GLU A 216 -94.75 9.38 77.25
N LEU A 217 -94.37 9.99 76.13
CA LEU A 217 -95.34 10.44 75.11
C LEU A 217 -96.03 9.27 74.41
N THR A 218 -95.30 8.17 74.14
CA THR A 218 -95.91 6.97 73.55
C THR A 218 -96.92 6.29 74.48
N LYS A 219 -96.69 6.24 75.80
CA LYS A 219 -97.66 5.66 76.74
C LYS A 219 -98.98 6.46 76.81
N LYS A 220 -98.92 7.79 76.76
CA LYS A 220 -100.12 8.66 76.78
C LYS A 220 -100.99 8.50 75.52
N LEU A 221 -100.36 8.23 74.36
CA LEU A 221 -101.07 8.01 73.10
C LEU A 221 -101.81 6.64 73.07
N GLU A 222 -101.25 5.62 73.73
CA GLU A 222 -101.83 4.27 73.80
C GLU A 222 -103.11 4.22 74.66
N GLU A 223 -103.19 5.02 75.73
CA GLU A 223 -104.36 5.10 76.63
C GLU A 223 -105.55 5.83 75.99
N GLU A 224 -105.30 6.92 75.24
CA GLU A 224 -106.34 7.66 74.49
C GLU A 224 -106.95 6.82 73.36
N LYS A 225 -106.14 5.98 72.69
CA LYS A 225 -106.64 5.05 71.65
C LYS A 225 -107.59 3.97 72.20
N LYS A 226 -107.49 3.59 73.48
CA LYS A 226 -108.41 2.62 74.11
C LYS A 226 -109.77 3.24 74.48
N LYS A 227 -109.82 4.51 74.90
CA LYS A 227 -111.08 5.21 75.21
C LYS A 227 -111.94 5.48 73.96
N THR A 228 -111.28 5.86 72.86
CA THR A 228 -111.96 6.21 71.59
C THR A 228 -112.62 4.99 70.92
N LYS A 229 -112.13 3.77 71.20
CA LYS A 229 -112.64 2.52 70.59
C LYS A 229 -113.92 1.98 71.24
N MET A 230 -114.25 2.36 72.48
CA MET A 230 -115.49 1.95 73.15
C MET A 230 -116.70 2.82 72.77
N ILE A 231 -116.48 4.10 72.47
CA ILE A 231 -117.55 5.05 72.11
C ILE A 231 -118.10 4.78 70.69
N ILE A 232 -117.25 4.32 69.76
CA ILE A 232 -117.61 4.10 68.35
C ILE A 232 -118.48 2.83 68.14
N GLU A 233 -118.35 1.80 68.98
CA GLU A 233 -119.10 0.54 68.81
C GLU A 233 -120.53 0.63 69.40
N GLU A 234 -120.76 1.52 70.38
CA GLU A 234 -122.08 1.78 70.98
C GLU A 234 -122.97 2.68 70.09
N GLU A 235 -122.38 3.66 69.38
CA GLU A 235 -123.09 4.45 68.36
C GLU A 235 -123.46 3.63 67.11
N ARG A 236 -122.69 2.57 66.80
CA ARG A 236 -122.90 1.71 65.63
C ARG A 236 -124.19 0.89 65.71
N GLN A 237 -124.59 0.44 66.91
CA GLN A 237 -125.82 -0.35 67.10
C GLN A 237 -127.10 0.52 67.17
N ASN A 238 -126.96 1.83 67.41
CA ASN A 238 -128.08 2.78 67.46
C ASN A 238 -128.42 3.34 66.07
N HIS A 239 -127.42 3.61 65.23
CA HIS A 239 -127.62 4.08 63.84
C HIS A 239 -128.17 3.01 62.87
N GLU A 240 -128.00 1.72 63.18
CA GLU A 240 -128.47 0.61 62.34
C GLU A 240 -129.99 0.37 62.44
N LYS A 241 -130.63 0.82 63.53
CA LYS A 241 -132.10 0.85 63.68
C LYS A 241 -132.75 2.07 63.00
N GLU A 242 -132.00 3.16 62.79
CA GLU A 242 -132.49 4.37 62.11
C GLU A 242 -132.35 4.29 60.57
N ARG A 243 -131.36 3.52 60.07
CA ARG A 243 -131.16 3.27 58.62
C ARG A 243 -132.31 2.49 57.98
N LYS A 244 -132.91 1.54 58.73
CA LYS A 244 -134.04 0.70 58.29
C LYS A 244 -135.41 1.40 58.19
N ARG A 245 -135.53 2.70 58.51
CA ARG A 245 -136.74 3.51 58.26
C ARG A 245 -136.64 4.47 57.07
N ARG A 246 -135.44 4.67 56.48
CA ARG A 246 -135.22 5.58 55.33
C ARG A 246 -134.93 4.87 54.00
N GLU A 247 -134.69 3.56 54.00
CA GLU A 247 -134.47 2.75 52.78
C GLU A 247 -135.78 2.30 52.07
N GLU A 248 -136.95 2.48 52.67
CA GLU A 248 -138.26 2.21 52.04
C GLU A 248 -138.82 3.41 51.24
N GLY A 249 -138.16 4.58 51.24
CA GLY A 249 -138.60 5.78 50.51
C GLY A 249 -137.85 6.09 49.19
N PHE A 250 -136.77 5.37 48.88
CA PHE A 250 -135.99 5.55 47.64
C PHE A 250 -136.25 4.46 46.59
N LYS A 251 -137.01 3.43 46.97
CA LYS A 251 -137.42 2.29 46.14
C LYS A 251 -138.55 2.59 45.14
N GLU A 252 -138.91 3.86 44.93
CA GLU A 252 -139.99 4.26 44.02
C GLU A 252 -139.57 5.33 42.98
N ARG A 253 -138.27 5.69 42.92
CA ARG A 253 -137.74 6.70 41.98
C ARG A 253 -136.49 6.28 41.19
N GLU A 254 -135.82 5.19 41.56
CA GLU A 254 -134.66 4.63 40.85
C GLU A 254 -135.04 3.65 39.73
N GLU A 255 -136.26 3.09 39.77
CA GLU A 255 -136.80 2.17 38.76
C GLU A 255 -137.20 2.83 37.42
N ARG A 256 -137.17 4.17 37.30
CA ARG A 256 -137.54 4.88 36.06
C ARG A 256 -136.36 5.43 35.23
N TYR A 257 -135.11 5.27 35.68
CA TYR A 257 -133.94 5.88 35.00
C TYR A 257 -132.85 4.91 34.52
N LYS A 258 -133.02 3.58 34.64
CA LYS A 258 -132.06 2.60 34.09
C LYS A 258 -132.63 1.52 33.18
N THR A 259 -133.93 1.52 32.89
CA THR A 259 -134.52 0.80 31.76
C THR A 259 -134.21 1.46 30.41
N VAL A 260 -133.75 2.71 30.38
CA VAL A 260 -133.44 3.46 29.14
C VAL A 260 -131.96 3.35 28.71
N MET A 261 -131.07 2.88 29.59
CA MET A 261 -129.62 2.79 29.32
C MET A 261 -129.14 1.39 28.90
N ASN A 262 -129.92 0.33 29.15
CA ASN A 262 -129.52 -1.05 28.79
C ASN A 262 -129.88 -1.46 27.35
N ASP A 263 -130.79 -0.77 26.66
CA ASP A 263 -131.09 -1.04 25.24
C ASP A 263 -130.05 -0.41 24.28
N LYS A 264 -129.18 0.47 24.78
CA LYS A 264 -128.09 1.09 24.01
C LYS A 264 -126.78 0.29 24.10
N GLU A 265 -126.61 -0.53 25.13
CA GLU A 265 -125.42 -1.36 25.35
C GLU A 265 -125.43 -2.67 24.54
N GLU A 266 -126.59 -3.12 24.04
CA GLU A 266 -126.72 -4.28 23.16
C GLU A 266 -126.66 -3.93 21.65
N LEU A 267 -126.97 -2.67 21.30
CA LEU A 267 -126.86 -2.13 19.93
C LEU A 267 -125.41 -1.75 19.53
N LEU A 268 -124.55 -1.41 20.50
CA LEU A 268 -123.15 -1.08 20.25
C LEU A 268 -122.25 -2.33 20.03
N LYS A 269 -122.61 -3.49 20.59
CA LYS A 269 -121.91 -4.77 20.33
C LYS A 269 -122.22 -5.35 18.94
N LYS A 270 -123.42 -5.16 18.40
CA LYS A 270 -123.75 -5.50 16.99
C LYS A 270 -123.11 -4.54 15.97
N HIS A 271 -122.93 -3.27 16.33
CA HIS A 271 -122.29 -2.27 15.46
C HIS A 271 -120.76 -2.42 15.38
N GLU A 272 -120.10 -3.05 16.38
CA GLU A 272 -118.67 -3.41 16.34
C GLU A 272 -118.40 -4.69 15.52
N GLU A 273 -119.34 -5.63 15.48
CA GLU A 273 -119.28 -6.79 14.58
C GLU A 273 -119.63 -6.44 13.12
N GLU A 274 -120.52 -5.47 12.87
CA GLU A 274 -120.73 -4.90 11.54
C GLU A 274 -119.58 -3.98 11.08
N LYS A 275 -118.90 -3.25 11.98
CA LYS A 275 -117.66 -2.52 11.66
C LYS A 275 -116.52 -3.46 11.24
N LYS A 276 -116.42 -4.67 11.80
CA LYS A 276 -115.49 -5.72 11.33
C LYS A 276 -115.88 -6.32 9.97
N LYS A 277 -117.18 -6.36 9.63
CA LYS A 277 -117.67 -6.78 8.29
C LYS A 277 -117.52 -5.70 7.21
N ILE A 278 -117.71 -4.43 7.54
CA ILE A 278 -117.53 -3.28 6.64
C ILE A 278 -116.04 -3.01 6.35
N MET A 279 -115.16 -3.24 7.34
CA MET A 279 -113.70 -3.18 7.15
C MET A 279 -113.17 -4.31 6.24
N ALA A 280 -113.82 -5.47 6.21
CA ALA A 280 -113.51 -6.56 5.28
C ALA A 280 -114.00 -6.27 3.84
N THR A 281 -115.16 -5.61 3.67
CA THR A 281 -115.65 -5.18 2.34
C THR A 281 -114.93 -3.96 1.78
N MET A 282 -114.38 -3.09 2.63
CA MET A 282 -113.51 -1.97 2.21
C MET A 282 -112.11 -2.45 1.77
N MET A 283 -111.53 -3.47 2.42
CA MET A 283 -110.28 -4.07 1.94
C MET A 283 -110.45 -4.81 0.61
N GLU A 284 -111.64 -5.38 0.34
CA GLU A 284 -111.96 -6.01 -0.95
C GLU A 284 -112.21 -4.98 -2.08
N LYS A 285 -112.77 -3.80 -1.78
CA LYS A 285 -112.94 -2.70 -2.76
C LYS A 285 -111.68 -1.88 -3.00
N VAL A 286 -110.79 -1.75 -2.03
CA VAL A 286 -109.43 -1.19 -2.21
C VAL A 286 -108.58 -2.16 -3.05
N ALA A 287 -108.68 -3.47 -2.83
CA ALA A 287 -108.04 -4.48 -3.67
C ALA A 287 -108.66 -4.62 -5.09
N GLN A 288 -109.83 -4.03 -5.36
CA GLN A 288 -110.48 -4.00 -6.68
C GLN A 288 -110.12 -2.71 -7.45
N LEU A 289 -109.94 -1.58 -6.75
CA LEU A 289 -109.41 -0.34 -7.33
C LEU A 289 -107.90 -0.39 -7.63
N ASP A 290 -107.11 -1.16 -6.89
CA ASP A 290 -105.69 -1.41 -7.22
C ASP A 290 -105.53 -2.39 -8.39
N ARG A 291 -106.45 -3.36 -8.56
CA ARG A 291 -106.47 -4.28 -9.72
C ARG A 291 -106.92 -3.61 -11.03
N GLU A 292 -107.81 -2.62 -10.98
CA GLU A 292 -108.23 -1.83 -12.16
C GLU A 292 -107.21 -0.74 -12.56
N ARG A 293 -106.36 -0.29 -11.64
CA ARG A 293 -105.30 0.71 -11.91
C ARG A 293 -104.04 0.09 -12.53
N GLU A 294 -103.71 -1.15 -12.16
CA GLU A 294 -102.60 -1.93 -12.76
C GLU A 294 -102.97 -2.42 -14.18
N GLU A 295 -104.22 -2.88 -14.42
CA GLU A 295 -104.69 -3.33 -15.75
C GLU A 295 -104.83 -2.20 -16.79
N LEU A 296 -104.96 -0.94 -16.36
CA LEU A 296 -104.98 0.26 -17.23
C LEU A 296 -103.57 0.80 -17.54
N MET A 297 -102.55 0.50 -16.72
CA MET A 297 -101.14 0.79 -17.01
C MET A 297 -100.51 -0.29 -17.89
N ILE A 298 -100.85 -1.56 -17.64
CA ILE A 298 -100.36 -2.72 -18.41
C ILE A 298 -100.90 -2.71 -19.86
N LYS A 299 -102.09 -2.15 -20.14
CA LYS A 299 -102.62 -1.99 -21.50
C LYS A 299 -101.99 -0.85 -22.34
N ARG A 300 -101.17 0.04 -21.76
CA ARG A 300 -100.52 1.16 -22.47
C ARG A 300 -99.01 0.98 -22.69
N GLU A 301 -98.36 0.09 -21.96
CA GLU A 301 -96.93 -0.25 -22.12
C GLU A 301 -96.72 -1.50 -22.97
N GLU A 302 -97.61 -2.49 -22.89
CA GLU A 302 -97.51 -3.71 -23.72
C GLU A 302 -97.90 -3.51 -25.20
N GLU A 303 -98.46 -2.36 -25.60
CA GLU A 303 -98.61 -1.98 -27.02
C GLU A 303 -97.34 -1.30 -27.59
N LYS A 304 -96.39 -0.88 -26.75
CA LYS A 304 -95.15 -0.22 -27.20
C LYS A 304 -93.95 -1.16 -27.35
N GLU A 305 -93.85 -2.22 -26.55
CA GLU A 305 -92.72 -3.18 -26.68
C GLU A 305 -93.04 -4.37 -27.62
N ARG A 306 -94.30 -4.58 -28.00
CA ARG A 306 -94.69 -5.49 -29.09
C ARG A 306 -94.33 -4.98 -30.50
N MET A 307 -93.78 -3.76 -30.63
CA MET A 307 -93.26 -3.18 -31.88
C MET A 307 -91.73 -3.24 -32.03
N ILE A 308 -91.01 -3.89 -31.10
CA ILE A 308 -89.58 -4.24 -31.28
C ILE A 308 -89.40 -5.74 -30.98
N MET A 309 -90.21 -6.56 -31.65
CA MET A 309 -89.67 -7.77 -32.27
C MET A 309 -88.64 -7.35 -33.31
N GLU A 310 -87.74 -8.27 -33.65
CA GLU A 310 -86.97 -8.25 -34.90
C GLU A 310 -85.53 -7.71 -34.86
N GLU A 311 -84.81 -7.77 -33.72
CA GLU A 311 -83.35 -7.78 -33.86
C GLU A 311 -82.63 -8.55 -32.73
N GLU A 312 -82.52 -9.86 -32.97
CA GLU A 312 -81.26 -10.57 -32.72
C GLU A 312 -80.91 -10.84 -31.25
N ARG A 313 -81.34 -11.96 -30.65
CA ARG A 313 -81.15 -13.35 -31.11
C ARG A 313 -79.68 -13.63 -31.43
N GLN A 314 -79.05 -14.48 -30.60
CA GLN A 314 -77.64 -14.91 -30.61
C GLN A 314 -76.73 -13.93 -29.84
N ASN A 315 -75.79 -14.30 -28.98
CA ASN A 315 -75.25 -15.59 -28.57
C ASN A 315 -74.39 -15.21 -27.35
N HIS A 316 -74.59 -15.84 -26.19
CA HIS A 316 -73.89 -17.08 -25.87
C HIS A 316 -72.40 -16.83 -25.55
N ASP A 317 -72.14 -17.05 -24.26
CA ASP A 317 -71.02 -17.83 -23.77
C ASP A 317 -69.71 -17.13 -23.37
N ARG A 318 -69.24 -17.68 -22.24
CA ARG A 318 -67.84 -17.83 -21.83
C ARG A 318 -67.22 -16.63 -21.11
N LYS A 319 -67.27 -16.78 -19.79
CA LYS A 319 -66.07 -16.95 -18.96
C LYS A 319 -65.02 -15.82 -19.12
N ARG A 320 -64.73 -15.11 -18.03
CA ARG A 320 -63.55 -15.41 -17.18
C ARG A 320 -63.37 -14.37 -16.08
N LYS A 321 -63.91 -14.76 -14.93
CA LYS A 321 -63.67 -14.37 -13.54
C LYS A 321 -62.16 -14.20 -13.17
N ARG A 322 -61.91 -13.29 -12.22
CA ARG A 322 -60.80 -13.17 -11.22
C ARG A 322 -59.76 -12.09 -11.53
N ARG A 323 -59.84 -10.92 -10.87
CA ARG A 323 -59.36 -10.54 -9.51
C ARG A 323 -57.87 -10.16 -9.55
N GLU A 324 -57.55 -8.87 -9.44
CA GLU A 324 -57.41 -8.07 -8.20
C GLU A 324 -56.11 -8.39 -7.46
N GLU A 325 -55.19 -7.43 -7.53
CA GLU A 325 -53.89 -7.37 -6.86
C GLU A 325 -54.05 -6.70 -5.49
N GLU A 326 -53.73 -7.42 -4.41
CA GLU A 326 -53.63 -6.87 -3.06
C GLU A 326 -52.29 -7.26 -2.41
N ARG A 327 -51.52 -6.22 -2.06
CA ARG A 327 -50.82 -5.93 -0.78
C ARG A 327 -49.78 -6.89 -0.16
N GLU A 328 -48.65 -6.24 0.14
CA GLU A 328 -47.53 -6.50 1.06
C GLU A 328 -47.75 -7.38 2.31
N MET A 329 -46.72 -8.17 2.70
CA MET A 329 -46.28 -8.32 4.10
C MET A 329 -44.93 -9.06 4.30
N CYS A 330 -44.05 -8.43 5.11
CA CYS A 330 -43.13 -8.92 6.17
C CYS A 330 -42.58 -10.38 6.22
N GLY A 331 -41.26 -10.51 6.50
CA GLY A 331 -40.80 -11.23 7.70
C GLY A 331 -40.02 -12.56 7.59
N VAL A 332 -38.74 -12.49 8.02
CA VAL A 332 -37.97 -13.49 8.81
C VAL A 332 -37.19 -14.64 8.11
N MET A 333 -35.86 -14.48 8.15
CA MET A 333 -34.73 -15.42 8.39
C MET A 333 -34.74 -16.90 7.93
N LYS A 334 -33.63 -17.30 7.28
CA LYS A 334 -32.76 -18.50 7.54
C LYS A 334 -31.52 -18.43 6.60
N MET A 335 -30.29 -18.34 7.13
CA MET A 335 -29.26 -19.41 7.27
C MET A 335 -29.03 -20.19 5.96
N GLU A 336 -27.83 -20.49 5.44
CA GLU A 336 -26.41 -20.37 5.82
C GLU A 336 -25.60 -20.96 4.62
N GLN A 337 -24.28 -20.77 4.63
CA GLN A 337 -23.21 -21.54 3.96
C GLN A 337 -22.66 -21.15 2.57
N GLU A 338 -21.36 -20.76 2.64
CA GLU A 338 -20.18 -21.22 1.87
C GLU A 338 -20.05 -20.80 0.39
N GLU A 339 -19.17 -19.84 0.07
CA GLU A 339 -17.72 -20.00 -0.23
C GLU A 339 -17.42 -20.77 -1.51
N LEU A 340 -16.91 -20.05 -2.53
CA LEU A 340 -15.67 -20.39 -3.27
C LEU A 340 -15.32 -19.33 -4.33
N GLU A 341 -14.27 -18.57 -3.98
CA GLU A 341 -13.19 -18.00 -4.78
C GLU A 341 -13.14 -18.17 -6.32
N LYS A 342 -12.88 -17.07 -7.05
CA LYS A 342 -11.61 -16.71 -7.75
C LYS A 342 -11.85 -15.68 -8.86
N GLN A 343 -11.17 -14.53 -8.83
CA GLN A 343 -9.96 -14.25 -9.63
C GLN A 343 -9.52 -12.77 -9.54
N GLU A 344 -8.19 -12.60 -9.58
CA GLU A 344 -7.38 -11.41 -9.30
C GLU A 344 -7.44 -10.30 -10.37
N GLN A 345 -7.10 -9.06 -9.96
CA GLN A 345 -6.39 -8.09 -10.80
C GLN A 345 -5.48 -7.15 -9.98
N GLN A 346 -4.17 -7.22 -10.31
CA GLN A 346 -3.13 -6.17 -10.38
C GLN A 346 -2.69 -5.45 -9.07
N SER A 347 -1.39 -5.35 -8.73
CA SER A 347 -0.19 -5.16 -9.55
C SER A 347 1.09 -5.52 -8.76
N PRO A 348 2.21 -5.80 -9.44
CA PRO A 348 3.45 -5.11 -9.06
C PRO A 348 4.30 -4.68 -10.26
N THR A 349 5.05 -3.61 -10.04
CA THR A 349 6.05 -3.03 -10.94
C THR A 349 6.98 -4.08 -11.57
N ASN A 350 7.04 -4.04 -12.90
CA ASN A 350 7.86 -4.84 -13.81
C ASN A 350 9.22 -5.26 -13.24
N HIS A 351 9.35 -6.55 -12.91
CA HIS A 351 10.64 -7.23 -12.96
C HIS A 351 11.01 -7.40 -14.44
N ARG A 352 11.73 -6.44 -15.02
CA ARG A 352 12.37 -6.64 -16.34
C ARG A 352 13.65 -7.44 -16.12
N SER A 353 13.71 -8.68 -16.59
CA SER A 353 14.97 -9.41 -16.71
C SER A 353 15.73 -8.87 -17.91
N VAL A 354 16.74 -8.04 -17.67
CA VAL A 354 17.79 -7.78 -18.67
C VAL A 354 18.73 -8.98 -18.61
N SER A 355 18.71 -9.84 -19.63
CA SER A 355 19.73 -10.87 -19.77
C SER A 355 20.95 -10.21 -20.39
N VAL A 356 21.94 -9.87 -19.56
CA VAL A 356 23.27 -9.53 -20.05
C VAL A 356 23.90 -10.86 -20.46
N VAL A 357 23.98 -11.12 -21.75
CA VAL A 357 24.76 -12.25 -22.26
C VAL A 357 26.22 -11.87 -22.15
N ASP A 358 26.79 -12.14 -20.98
CA ASP A 358 28.23 -12.17 -20.82
C ASP A 358 28.74 -13.34 -21.65
N THR A 359 29.38 -13.03 -22.78
CA THR A 359 30.16 -13.99 -23.56
C THR A 359 31.56 -13.95 -22.94
N PRO A 360 31.98 -14.99 -22.20
CA PRO A 360 33.30 -14.99 -21.59
C PRO A 360 34.35 -14.84 -22.69
N GLY A 361 35.16 -13.80 -22.63
CA GLY A 361 36.13 -13.43 -23.67
C GLY A 361 35.68 -12.35 -24.66
N LEU A 362 34.42 -11.91 -24.62
CA LEU A 362 33.93 -10.73 -25.37
C LEU A 362 33.91 -9.44 -24.52
N PHE A 363 33.73 -9.57 -23.21
CA PHE A 363 33.66 -8.41 -22.31
C PHE A 363 34.87 -8.29 -21.37
N ASP A 364 35.84 -9.19 -21.48
CA ASP A 364 37.14 -9.06 -20.80
C ASP A 364 38.16 -8.25 -21.62
N THR A 365 37.80 -7.89 -22.87
CA THR A 365 38.44 -6.78 -23.59
C THR A 365 37.83 -5.49 -23.09
N VAL A 366 38.49 -4.94 -22.10
CA VAL A 366 38.40 -3.52 -21.81
C VAL A 366 38.79 -2.80 -23.12
N MET A 367 37.80 -2.32 -23.89
CA MET A 367 38.06 -1.73 -25.21
C MET A 367 38.69 -0.34 -25.02
N ASN A 368 40.03 -0.28 -25.06
CA ASN A 368 40.73 0.96 -25.29
C ASN A 368 40.38 1.40 -26.73
N PRO A 369 39.81 2.61 -26.95
CA PRO A 369 39.50 3.10 -28.29
C PRO A 369 40.69 3.07 -29.26
N GLU A 370 41.93 3.04 -28.73
CA GLU A 370 43.18 2.96 -29.48
C GLU A 370 43.58 1.52 -29.89
N GLU A 371 42.99 0.48 -29.29
CA GLU A 371 43.43 -0.93 -29.45
C GLU A 371 42.44 -1.81 -30.21
N ILE A 372 41.35 -1.26 -30.77
CA ILE A 372 40.36 -2.06 -31.51
C ILE A 372 40.99 -2.57 -32.82
N THR A 373 41.10 -3.88 -32.92
CA THR A 373 41.76 -4.60 -34.03
C THR A 373 40.74 -5.21 -34.99
N GLU A 374 41.20 -5.68 -36.16
CA GLU A 374 40.34 -6.44 -37.10
C GLU A 374 39.76 -7.72 -36.48
N GLU A 375 40.37 -8.25 -35.42
CA GLU A 375 39.89 -9.42 -34.68
C GLU A 375 38.57 -9.12 -33.93
N ASP A 376 38.40 -7.90 -33.44
CA ASP A 376 37.17 -7.46 -32.76
C ASP A 376 35.97 -7.35 -33.73
N GLN A 377 36.24 -7.19 -35.03
CA GLN A 377 35.18 -7.18 -36.05
C GLN A 377 34.65 -8.61 -36.31
N GLN A 378 35.47 -9.64 -36.12
CA GLN A 378 35.07 -11.05 -36.30
C GLN A 378 34.07 -11.48 -35.23
N ILE A 379 34.10 -10.85 -34.05
CA ILE A 379 33.14 -11.09 -32.99
C ILE A 379 31.72 -10.78 -33.43
N LEU A 380 31.47 -9.63 -34.07
CA LEU A 380 30.11 -9.28 -34.49
C LEU A 380 29.59 -10.29 -35.51
N GLN A 381 30.44 -10.74 -36.43
CA GLN A 381 30.11 -11.81 -37.37
C GLN A 381 29.80 -13.14 -36.65
N MET A 382 30.51 -13.46 -35.57
CA MET A 382 30.25 -14.64 -34.76
C MET A 382 28.91 -14.54 -34.01
N ILE A 383 28.58 -13.38 -33.43
CA ILE A 383 27.30 -13.13 -32.76
C ILE A 383 26.16 -13.22 -33.78
N GLU A 384 26.33 -12.62 -34.95
CA GLU A 384 25.38 -12.70 -36.06
C GLU A 384 25.16 -14.14 -36.52
N MET A 385 26.23 -14.95 -36.62
CA MET A 385 26.14 -16.36 -36.97
C MET A 385 25.44 -17.21 -35.89
N LEU A 386 25.66 -16.91 -34.61
CA LEU A 386 25.11 -17.69 -33.50
C LEU A 386 23.64 -17.34 -33.21
N PHE A 387 23.28 -16.07 -33.33
CA PHE A 387 21.97 -15.59 -32.92
C PHE A 387 21.09 -15.20 -34.12
N GLY A 388 21.65 -14.87 -35.28
CA GLY A 388 20.95 -14.43 -36.48
C GLY A 388 21.19 -12.95 -36.78
N GLU A 389 20.99 -12.53 -38.04
CA GLU A 389 21.27 -11.16 -38.51
C GLU A 389 20.55 -10.06 -37.71
N GLU A 390 19.37 -10.39 -37.18
CA GLU A 390 18.53 -9.47 -36.41
C GLU A 390 19.11 -9.13 -35.03
N VAL A 391 20.04 -9.92 -34.48
CA VAL A 391 20.61 -9.69 -33.14
C VAL A 391 21.35 -8.35 -33.04
N LEU A 392 21.99 -7.93 -34.13
CA LEU A 392 22.73 -6.66 -34.18
C LEU A 392 21.77 -5.46 -34.08
N LYS A 393 20.51 -5.64 -34.50
CA LYS A 393 19.45 -4.64 -34.27
C LYS A 393 19.10 -4.50 -32.80
N TYR A 394 19.41 -5.46 -31.94
CA TYR A 394 19.19 -5.37 -30.48
C TYR A 394 20.48 -5.18 -29.68
N SER A 395 21.57 -4.81 -30.34
CA SER A 395 22.89 -4.66 -29.72
C SER A 395 23.29 -3.19 -29.55
N ILE A 396 23.96 -2.89 -28.43
CA ILE A 396 24.55 -1.58 -28.10
C ILE A 396 26.02 -1.80 -27.75
N ILE A 397 26.93 -1.05 -28.38
CA ILE A 397 28.37 -1.13 -28.08
C ILE A 397 28.68 -0.36 -26.80
N LEU A 398 29.42 -0.99 -25.89
CA LEU A 398 29.78 -0.39 -24.60
C LEU A 398 31.27 -0.07 -24.53
N PHE A 399 31.61 1.17 -24.22
CA PHE A 399 32.98 1.62 -23.96
C PHE A 399 33.21 1.80 -22.46
N SER A 400 34.20 1.11 -21.90
CA SER A 400 34.48 1.05 -20.47
C SER A 400 35.55 2.06 -19.98
N TYR A 401 36.30 2.69 -20.88
CA TYR A 401 37.38 3.65 -20.56
C TYR A 401 37.00 5.13 -20.82
N GLY A 402 35.73 5.50 -20.63
CA GLY A 402 35.30 6.89 -20.81
C GLY A 402 36.05 7.90 -19.94
N ASP A 403 36.68 7.42 -18.88
CA ASP A 403 37.48 8.16 -17.92
C ASP A 403 38.93 8.44 -18.37
N TRP A 404 39.36 7.90 -19.52
CA TRP A 404 40.64 8.15 -20.18
C TRP A 404 40.52 9.04 -21.42
N LEU A 405 39.29 9.39 -21.82
CA LEU A 405 39.04 10.39 -22.83
C LEU A 405 39.40 11.77 -22.25
N ASP A 406 40.56 12.31 -22.60
CA ASP A 406 41.09 13.62 -22.18
C ASP A 406 40.26 14.80 -22.78
N LYS A 407 38.96 14.84 -22.45
CA LYS A 407 37.94 15.79 -22.91
C LYS A 407 37.56 15.73 -24.40
N GLU A 408 38.08 14.76 -25.16
CA GLU A 408 37.63 14.54 -26.53
C GLU A 408 36.40 13.61 -26.59
N PRO A 409 35.40 13.92 -27.43
CA PRO A 409 34.22 13.08 -27.59
C PRO A 409 34.57 11.73 -28.22
N ILE A 410 34.00 10.62 -27.73
CA ILE A 410 34.21 9.26 -28.27
C ILE A 410 33.88 9.17 -29.76
N GLU A 411 32.97 10.02 -30.22
CA GLU A 411 32.56 10.15 -31.63
C GLU A 411 33.74 10.49 -32.55
N LYS A 412 34.75 11.19 -32.03
CA LYS A 412 35.97 11.49 -32.79
C LYS A 412 36.81 10.23 -32.99
N PHE A 413 36.95 9.41 -31.96
CA PHE A 413 37.67 8.13 -32.02
C PHE A 413 36.97 7.14 -32.95
N ILE A 414 35.63 7.05 -32.88
CA ILE A 414 34.81 6.22 -33.78
C ILE A 414 35.03 6.63 -35.23
N LYS A 415 35.11 7.93 -35.54
CA LYS A 415 35.34 8.41 -36.92
C LYS A 415 36.76 8.17 -37.43
N GLN A 416 37.75 8.09 -36.54
CA GLN A 416 39.15 7.91 -36.92
C GLN A 416 39.51 6.45 -37.17
N ASN A 417 38.82 5.49 -36.55
CA ASN A 417 39.02 4.07 -36.76
C ASN A 417 37.91 3.49 -37.65
N SER A 418 38.25 3.10 -38.88
CA SER A 418 37.29 2.59 -39.87
C SER A 418 36.61 1.28 -39.45
N ALA A 419 37.33 0.38 -38.77
CA ALA A 419 36.77 -0.87 -38.27
C ALA A 419 35.74 -0.60 -37.17
N LEU A 420 36.10 0.26 -36.21
CA LEU A 420 35.19 0.69 -35.13
C LEU A 420 33.96 1.43 -35.67
N SER A 421 34.14 2.33 -36.65
CA SER A 421 33.03 3.00 -37.32
C SER A 421 32.06 2.01 -37.95
N SER A 422 32.58 0.97 -38.60
CA SER A 422 31.76 -0.09 -39.22
C SER A 422 30.99 -0.88 -38.17
N MET A 423 31.63 -1.27 -37.06
CA MET A 423 30.98 -2.00 -35.96
C MET A 423 29.82 -1.19 -35.35
N VAL A 424 30.06 0.08 -35.05
CA VAL A 424 29.02 0.98 -34.50
C VAL A 424 27.85 1.13 -35.48
N GLN A 425 28.14 1.21 -36.78
CA GLN A 425 27.11 1.33 -37.81
C GLN A 425 26.27 0.05 -37.95
N GLN A 426 26.87 -1.13 -37.87
CA GLN A 426 26.15 -2.42 -37.87
C GLN A 426 25.18 -2.53 -36.69
N CYS A 427 25.54 -1.97 -35.53
CA CYS A 427 24.66 -1.84 -34.38
C CYS A 427 23.72 -0.61 -34.46
N GLY A 428 23.43 -0.08 -35.65
CA GLY A 428 22.48 1.03 -35.84
C GLY A 428 22.96 2.38 -35.29
N GLY A 429 24.27 2.56 -35.14
CA GLY A 429 24.88 3.77 -34.55
C GLY A 429 24.81 3.81 -33.02
N ARG A 430 24.42 2.72 -32.35
CA ARG A 430 24.17 2.70 -30.91
C ARG A 430 25.43 2.33 -30.13
N PHE A 431 25.88 3.26 -29.30
CA PHE A 431 26.93 3.02 -28.33
C PHE A 431 26.65 3.76 -27.02
N HIS A 432 27.36 3.37 -25.96
CA HIS A 432 27.35 4.03 -24.66
C HIS A 432 28.73 3.99 -24.00
N VAL A 433 29.08 5.04 -23.26
CA VAL A 433 30.40 5.19 -22.63
C VAL A 433 30.25 5.29 -21.12
N PHE A 434 30.96 4.41 -20.40
CA PHE A 434 31.04 4.43 -18.94
C PHE A 434 32.30 5.16 -18.45
N ASP A 435 32.14 5.97 -17.41
CA ASP A 435 33.23 6.52 -16.61
C ASP A 435 33.38 5.63 -15.36
N ASN A 436 34.35 4.73 -15.40
CA ASN A 436 34.54 3.73 -14.34
C ASN A 436 35.29 4.27 -13.10
N LYS A 437 35.81 5.51 -13.14
CA LYS A 437 36.42 6.17 -11.97
C LYS A 437 35.36 6.72 -11.02
N ASN A 438 34.22 7.18 -11.55
CA ASN A 438 33.19 7.83 -10.73
C ASN A 438 31.99 6.91 -10.41
N LYS A 439 32.21 5.97 -9.48
CA LYS A 439 31.21 4.97 -9.03
C LYS A 439 29.89 5.52 -8.46
N ARG A 440 29.77 6.85 -8.28
CA ARG A 440 28.58 7.51 -7.71
C ARG A 440 27.64 8.10 -8.76
N LYS A 441 28.01 8.08 -10.04
CA LYS A 441 27.26 8.74 -11.12
C LYS A 441 26.16 7.85 -11.70
N ARG A 442 25.11 7.58 -10.90
CA ARG A 442 23.92 6.78 -11.30
C ARG A 442 23.25 7.24 -12.60
N LYS A 443 23.46 8.49 -13.01
CA LYS A 443 22.96 9.05 -14.27
C LYS A 443 23.40 8.24 -15.50
N GLN A 444 24.63 7.73 -15.53
CA GLN A 444 25.15 6.99 -16.69
C GLN A 444 24.40 5.67 -16.91
N VAL A 445 24.08 4.97 -15.82
CA VAL A 445 23.27 3.75 -15.86
C VAL A 445 21.85 4.07 -16.34
N ASN A 446 21.25 5.16 -15.86
CA ASN A 446 19.92 5.58 -16.31
C ASN A 446 19.91 5.95 -17.81
N ASP A 447 20.95 6.65 -18.29
CA ASP A 447 21.10 7.02 -19.69
C ASP A 447 21.28 5.76 -20.59
N LEU A 448 21.95 4.72 -20.10
CA LEU A 448 22.04 3.42 -20.78
C LEU A 448 20.69 2.70 -20.82
N LEU A 449 19.98 2.63 -19.69
CA LEU A 449 18.67 1.99 -19.62
C LEU A 449 17.66 2.68 -20.56
N GLN A 450 17.70 4.01 -20.65
CA GLN A 450 16.86 4.75 -21.58
C GLN A 450 17.20 4.42 -23.05
N LYS A 451 18.48 4.24 -23.39
CA LYS A 451 18.90 3.81 -24.74
C LYS A 451 18.41 2.39 -25.04
N ILE A 452 18.45 1.48 -24.07
CA ILE A 452 17.93 0.12 -24.21
C ILE A 452 16.41 0.16 -24.46
N ASP A 453 15.66 0.94 -23.68
CA ASP A 453 14.22 1.07 -23.83
C ASP A 453 13.86 1.63 -25.22
N THR A 454 14.55 2.69 -25.65
CA THR A 454 14.37 3.28 -26.98
C THR A 454 14.65 2.27 -28.09
N MET A 455 15.70 1.45 -27.94
CA MET A 455 16.06 0.42 -28.90
C MET A 455 14.99 -0.67 -29.01
N ILE A 456 14.48 -1.16 -27.86
CA ILE A 456 13.42 -2.18 -27.80
C ILE A 456 12.13 -1.66 -28.46
N GLU A 457 11.75 -0.42 -28.18
CA GLU A 457 10.58 0.21 -28.79
C GLU A 457 10.72 0.35 -30.30
N GLN A 458 11.89 0.79 -30.80
CA GLN A 458 12.17 0.93 -32.23
C GLN A 458 12.13 -0.40 -32.98
N ASN A 459 12.50 -1.50 -32.33
CA ASN A 459 12.50 -2.82 -32.94
C ASN A 459 11.18 -3.60 -32.74
N GLY A 460 10.17 -3.00 -32.12
CA GLY A 460 8.84 -3.61 -31.98
C GLY A 460 8.71 -4.65 -30.85
N GLY A 461 9.61 -4.66 -29.87
CA GLY A 461 9.53 -5.55 -28.72
C GLY A 461 10.86 -6.20 -28.34
N HIS A 462 10.83 -7.47 -27.96
CA HIS A 462 12.00 -8.20 -27.52
C HIS A 462 12.61 -9.02 -28.66
N TYR A 463 13.92 -9.24 -28.56
CA TYR A 463 14.60 -10.15 -29.45
C TYR A 463 14.21 -11.61 -29.16
N SER A 464 13.93 -12.39 -30.21
CA SER A 464 13.69 -13.82 -30.09
C SER A 464 14.26 -14.56 -31.30
N ASN A 465 15.09 -15.57 -31.04
CA ASN A 465 15.51 -16.54 -32.04
C ASN A 465 14.35 -17.51 -32.30
N HIS A 466 13.37 -17.10 -33.11
CA HIS A 466 12.49 -18.08 -33.73
C HIS A 466 13.27 -18.72 -34.88
N VAL A 467 13.82 -19.92 -34.61
CA VAL A 467 14.23 -20.86 -35.66
C VAL A 467 12.98 -21.44 -36.31
#